data_AF-A0A937CZL5-F1
#
_entry.id   AF-A0A937CZL5-F1
#
_cell.length_a   1.000
_cell.length_b   1.000
_cell.length_c   1.000
_cell.angle_alpha   90.00
_cell.angle_beta   90.00
_cell.angle_gamma   90.00
#
_symmetry.space_group_name_H-M   'P 1'
#
loop_
_entity.id
_entity.type
_entity.pdbx_description
1 polymer ?
#
loop_
_entity_poly.entity_id
_entity_poly.type
_entity_poly.pdbx_seq_one_letter_code
_entity_poly.pdbx_strand_id
1 'polypeptide(L)'
;MLIHPGKRTPLARGRQEEWDAAREAYLLEHSPELKEHSAAQQRALLQIEADAQARHPDPTPDDIAAAVAVEAALPYHKRTEAQLRRNFEPLAAHLPQDIRSKRKRFVQREQRAWNRANPRPLTDESQRALTAEFLKAYTRAARS
;
A
#
# COMPACT_ATOMS: atom_id res chain seq x y z
N MET A 1 25.18 1.91 -31.17
CA MET A 1 24.61 2.96 -30.30
C MET A 1 24.57 2.43 -28.88
N LEU A 2 25.48 2.92 -28.03
CA LEU A 2 25.58 2.56 -26.62
C LEU A 2 24.51 3.32 -25.84
N ILE A 3 23.52 2.61 -25.28
CA ILE A 3 22.47 3.22 -24.45
C ILE A 3 22.92 3.12 -23.00
N HIS A 4 23.42 4.24 -22.47
CA HIS A 4 23.67 4.40 -21.04
C HIS A 4 22.35 4.50 -20.26
N PRO A 5 22.28 3.97 -19.02
CA PRO A 5 21.05 3.95 -18.22
C PRO A 5 20.59 5.34 -17.71
N GLY A 6 21.26 6.44 -18.08
CA GLY A 6 21.06 7.75 -17.45
C GLY A 6 20.15 8.74 -18.18
N LYS A 7 19.76 8.50 -19.44
CA LYS A 7 18.95 9.48 -20.22
C LYS A 7 17.94 8.78 -21.11
N ARG A 8 16.80 8.38 -20.54
CA ARG A 8 15.62 8.03 -21.34
C ARG A 8 14.85 9.30 -21.65
N THR A 9 14.58 9.53 -22.93
CA THR A 9 13.58 10.50 -23.37
C THR A 9 12.24 10.09 -22.75
N PRO A 10 11.55 10.98 -22.02
CA PRO A 10 10.26 10.63 -21.43
C PRO A 10 9.28 10.28 -22.55
N LEU A 11 8.66 9.10 -22.45
CA LEU A 11 7.57 8.74 -23.36
C LEU A 11 6.34 9.59 -23.01
N ALA A 12 5.44 9.76 -23.97
CA ALA A 12 4.12 10.30 -23.67
C ALA A 12 3.46 9.44 -22.59
N ARG A 13 2.78 10.07 -21.61
CA ARG A 13 2.30 9.43 -20.37
C ARG A 13 1.57 8.10 -20.59
N GLY A 14 0.70 8.01 -21.60
CA GLY A 14 -0.01 6.77 -21.95
C GLY A 14 0.91 5.66 -22.50
N ARG A 15 1.93 6.00 -23.29
CA ARG A 15 2.93 5.02 -23.75
C ARG A 15 3.88 4.57 -22.63
N GLN A 16 4.09 5.42 -21.62
CA GLN A 16 4.89 5.07 -20.45
C GLN A 16 4.19 4.01 -19.61
N GLU A 17 2.88 4.18 -19.36
CA GLU A 17 2.05 3.22 -18.61
C GLU A 17 1.95 1.86 -19.33
N GLU A 18 1.70 1.86 -20.65
CA GLU A 18 1.71 0.63 -21.46
C GLU A 18 3.07 -0.08 -21.44
N TRP A 19 4.17 0.69 -21.49
CA TRP A 19 5.53 0.16 -21.44
C TRP A 19 5.85 -0.46 -20.08
N ASP A 20 5.49 0.22 -18.99
CA ASP A 20 5.70 -0.26 -17.63
C ASP A 20 4.90 -1.56 -17.39
N ALA A 21 3.64 -1.61 -17.83
CA ALA A 21 2.79 -2.80 -17.77
C ALA A 21 3.36 -3.98 -18.59
N ALA A 22 3.81 -3.71 -19.83
CA ALA A 22 4.40 -4.75 -20.70
C ALA A 22 5.72 -5.30 -20.13
N ARG A 23 6.55 -4.44 -19.54
CA ARG A 23 7.79 -4.84 -18.88
C ARG A 23 7.50 -5.68 -17.64
N GLU A 24 6.54 -5.28 -16.83
CA GLU A 24 6.16 -6.01 -15.62
C GLU A 24 5.61 -7.41 -15.96
N ALA A 25 4.74 -7.51 -16.97
CA ALA A 25 4.25 -8.78 -17.47
C ALA A 25 5.39 -9.69 -17.96
N TYR A 26 6.35 -9.15 -18.72
CA TYR A 26 7.51 -9.89 -19.19
C TYR A 26 8.38 -10.41 -18.03
N LEU A 27 8.64 -9.58 -17.02
CA LEU A 27 9.40 -9.98 -15.83
C LEU A 27 8.70 -11.07 -15.04
N LEU A 28 7.37 -11.01 -14.91
CA LEU A 28 6.57 -12.02 -14.22
C LEU A 28 6.54 -13.35 -14.97
N GLU A 29 6.49 -13.32 -16.31
CA GLU A 29 6.51 -14.51 -17.15
C GLU A 29 7.88 -15.22 -17.13
N HIS A 30 8.96 -14.45 -17.10
CA HIS A 30 10.33 -14.96 -17.18
C HIS A 30 10.99 -15.16 -15.80
N SER A 31 10.26 -14.93 -14.70
CA SER A 31 10.75 -15.12 -13.32
C SER A 31 9.65 -15.70 -12.43
N PRO A 32 9.44 -17.04 -12.42
CA PRO A 32 8.39 -17.68 -11.62
C PRO A 32 8.52 -17.39 -10.11
N GLU A 33 9.74 -17.28 -9.60
CA GLU A 33 10.02 -16.90 -8.21
C GLU A 33 9.44 -15.52 -7.83
N LEU A 34 9.35 -14.60 -8.79
CA LEU A 34 8.77 -13.27 -8.57
C LEU A 34 7.24 -13.29 -8.53
N LYS A 35 6.64 -14.21 -9.28
CA LYS A 35 5.21 -14.48 -9.22
C LYS A 35 4.83 -15.12 -7.88
N GLU A 36 5.62 -16.09 -7.41
CA GLU A 36 5.41 -16.72 -6.10
C GLU A 36 5.61 -15.73 -4.95
N HIS A 37 6.66 -14.90 -5.03
CA HIS A 37 6.92 -13.85 -4.03
C HIS A 37 5.81 -12.81 -3.97
N SER A 38 5.31 -12.34 -5.12
CA SER A 38 4.20 -11.36 -5.15
C SER A 38 2.89 -11.97 -4.62
N ALA A 39 2.59 -13.21 -4.95
CA ALA A 39 1.44 -13.93 -4.38
C ALA A 39 1.58 -14.13 -2.86
N ALA A 40 2.78 -14.50 -2.37
CA ALA A 40 3.07 -14.62 -0.95
C ALA A 40 2.95 -13.27 -0.23
N GLN A 41 3.40 -12.18 -0.86
CA GLN A 41 3.28 -10.82 -0.33
C GLN A 41 1.81 -10.42 -0.19
N GLN A 42 0.98 -10.66 -1.21
CA GLN A 42 -0.45 -10.34 -1.16
C GLN A 42 -1.16 -11.12 -0.06
N ARG A 43 -0.89 -12.43 0.08
CA ARG A 43 -1.46 -13.25 1.16
C ARG A 43 -1.03 -12.74 2.54
N ALA A 44 0.24 -12.39 2.70
CA ALA A 44 0.76 -11.85 3.95
C ALA A 44 0.13 -10.51 4.30
N LEU A 45 -0.05 -9.61 3.31
CA LEU A 45 -0.73 -8.33 3.50
C LEU A 45 -2.17 -8.52 4.00
N LEU A 46 -2.94 -9.41 3.36
CA LEU A 46 -4.31 -9.71 3.79
C LEU A 46 -4.36 -10.24 5.22
N GLN A 47 -3.42 -11.12 5.60
CA GLN A 47 -3.34 -11.63 6.96
C GLN A 47 -2.98 -10.53 7.96
N ILE A 48 -2.00 -9.68 7.62
CA ILE A 48 -1.57 -8.56 8.47
C ILE A 48 -2.73 -7.58 8.68
N GLU A 49 -3.52 -7.29 7.64
CA GLU A 49 -4.69 -6.42 7.73
C GLU A 49 -5.79 -7.03 8.61
N ALA A 50 -6.05 -8.33 8.46
CA ALA A 50 -6.99 -9.05 9.32
C ALA A 50 -6.55 -9.04 10.79
N ASP A 51 -5.26 -9.28 11.05
CA ASP A 51 -4.69 -9.23 12.40
C ASP A 51 -4.75 -7.81 12.98
N ALA A 52 -4.52 -6.79 12.15
CA ALA A 52 -4.63 -5.39 12.54
C ALA A 52 -6.06 -5.03 12.92
N GLN A 53 -7.05 -5.50 12.16
CA GLN A 53 -8.47 -5.32 12.45
C GLN A 53 -8.86 -6.04 13.74
N ALA A 54 -8.40 -7.28 13.95
CA ALA A 54 -8.70 -8.05 15.15
C ALA A 54 -8.12 -7.41 16.43
N ARG A 55 -6.91 -6.86 16.36
CA ARG A 55 -6.24 -6.19 17.49
C ARG A 55 -6.78 -4.78 17.75
N HIS A 56 -7.24 -4.11 16.71
CA HIS A 56 -7.69 -2.74 16.73
C HIS A 56 -9.03 -2.64 15.99
N PRO A 57 -10.12 -3.17 16.56
CA PRO A 57 -11.43 -3.20 15.90
C PRO A 57 -12.00 -1.78 15.73
N ASP A 58 -12.95 -1.65 14.81
CA ASP A 58 -13.72 -0.42 14.68
C ASP A 58 -14.60 -0.20 15.92
N PRO A 59 -14.88 1.06 16.30
CA PRO A 59 -15.70 1.36 17.47
C PRO A 59 -17.10 0.76 17.31
N THR A 60 -17.58 0.12 18.37
CA THR A 60 -18.93 -0.42 18.44
C THR A 60 -19.95 0.69 18.73
N PRO A 61 -21.26 0.46 18.51
CA PRO A 61 -22.29 1.40 18.93
C PRO A 61 -22.22 1.75 20.43
N ASP A 62 -21.81 0.81 21.26
CA ASP A 62 -21.64 1.02 22.71
C ASP A 62 -20.45 1.93 23.01
N ASP A 63 -19.33 1.80 22.29
CA ASP A 63 -18.19 2.72 22.40
C ASP A 63 -18.60 4.15 22.03
N ILE A 64 -19.42 4.28 20.99
CA ILE A 64 -19.99 5.57 20.56
C ILE A 64 -20.90 6.13 21.65
N ALA A 65 -21.79 5.32 22.21
CA ALA A 65 -22.69 5.73 23.29
C ALA A 65 -21.92 6.16 24.54
N ALA A 66 -20.87 5.41 24.92
CA ALA A 66 -20.00 5.75 26.04
C ALA A 66 -19.28 7.09 25.83
N ALA A 67 -18.74 7.34 24.64
CA ALA A 67 -18.11 8.63 24.34
C ALA A 67 -19.10 9.80 24.35
N VAL A 68 -20.33 9.59 23.84
CA VAL A 68 -21.41 10.58 23.93
C VAL A 68 -21.76 10.88 25.39
N ALA A 69 -21.81 9.86 26.25
CA ALA A 69 -22.05 10.03 27.68
C ALA A 69 -20.91 10.79 28.37
N VAL A 70 -19.65 10.53 28.01
CA VAL A 70 -18.49 11.27 28.51
C VAL A 70 -18.54 12.75 28.09
N GLU A 71 -18.88 13.04 26.83
CA GLU A 71 -19.09 14.42 26.38
C GLU A 71 -20.24 15.10 27.11
N ALA A 72 -21.32 14.37 27.36
CA ALA A 72 -22.43 14.85 28.16
C ALA A 72 -22.02 15.09 29.62
N ALA A 73 -21.02 14.41 30.17
CA ALA A 73 -20.53 14.70 31.52
C ALA A 73 -19.65 15.98 31.60
N LEU A 74 -19.24 16.56 30.47
CA LEU A 74 -18.39 17.75 30.44
C LEU A 74 -19.12 19.01 30.93
N PRO A 75 -18.39 19.96 31.55
CA PRO A 75 -18.90 21.31 31.84
C PRO A 75 -19.42 21.99 30.57
N TYR A 76 -20.45 22.83 30.70
CA TYR A 76 -21.17 23.45 29.58
C TYR A 76 -20.27 24.04 28.49
N HIS A 77 -19.25 24.81 28.88
CA HIS A 77 -18.31 25.45 27.95
C HIS A 77 -17.45 24.46 27.14
N LYS A 78 -17.16 23.28 27.67
CA LYS A 78 -16.43 22.21 26.96
C LYS A 78 -17.38 21.34 26.14
N ARG A 79 -18.63 21.18 26.60
CA ARG A 79 -19.67 20.44 25.87
C ARG A 79 -20.03 21.15 24.56
N THR A 80 -20.14 22.47 24.56
CA THR A 80 -20.39 23.25 23.33
C THR A 80 -19.24 23.13 22.33
N GLU A 81 -17.99 23.17 22.78
CA GLU A 81 -16.82 22.95 21.90
C GLU A 81 -16.82 21.55 21.27
N ALA A 82 -17.09 20.50 22.07
CA ALA A 82 -17.18 19.13 21.58
C ALA A 82 -18.35 18.95 20.58
N GLN A 83 -19.52 19.52 20.89
CA GLN A 83 -20.70 19.49 20.01
C GLN A 83 -20.46 20.25 18.69
N LEU A 84 -19.77 21.39 18.73
CA LEU A 84 -19.41 22.14 17.52
C LEU A 84 -18.47 21.32 16.64
N ARG A 85 -17.43 20.69 17.21
CA ARG A 85 -16.54 19.78 16.46
C ARG A 85 -17.33 18.66 15.78
N ARG A 86 -18.30 18.06 16.49
CA ARG A 86 -19.18 17.01 15.95
C ARG A 86 -20.01 17.45 14.74
N ASN A 87 -20.50 18.68 14.75
CA ASN A 87 -21.34 19.20 13.66
C ASN A 87 -20.55 19.37 12.35
N PHE A 88 -19.23 19.59 12.44
CA PHE A 88 -18.34 19.64 11.29
C PHE A 88 -17.79 18.26 10.90
N GLU A 89 -17.59 17.37 11.87
CA GLU A 89 -17.09 16.01 11.61
C GLU A 89 -17.75 14.99 12.58
N PRO A 90 -18.44 13.95 12.08
CA PRO A 90 -19.21 13.03 12.92
C PRO A 90 -18.36 12.38 14.02
N LEU A 91 -18.95 12.16 15.20
CA LEU A 91 -18.23 11.58 16.35
C LEU A 91 -17.51 10.28 15.96
N ALA A 92 -18.15 9.43 15.15
CA ALA A 92 -17.61 8.17 14.64
C ALA A 92 -16.30 8.30 13.82
N ALA A 93 -16.01 9.48 13.24
CA ALA A 93 -14.75 9.74 12.55
C ALA A 93 -13.58 9.98 13.54
N HIS A 94 -13.88 10.51 14.72
CA HIS A 94 -12.91 10.82 15.79
C HIS A 94 -12.74 9.72 16.83
N LEU A 95 -13.78 8.91 17.01
CA LEU A 95 -13.95 7.97 18.12
C LEU A 95 -13.06 6.75 18.08
N PRO A 96 -12.12 6.61 17.11
CA PRO A 96 -10.72 6.60 17.53
C PRO A 96 -9.72 6.88 16.40
N GLN A 97 -9.30 8.14 16.24
CA GLN A 97 -8.12 8.47 15.42
C GLN A 97 -6.88 7.67 15.88
N ASP A 98 -6.81 7.35 17.17
CA ASP A 98 -5.77 6.52 17.77
C ASP A 98 -5.81 5.06 17.33
N ILE A 99 -6.99 4.43 17.22
CA ILE A 99 -7.11 3.04 16.75
C ILE A 99 -6.76 2.99 15.27
N ARG A 100 -7.22 3.94 14.44
CA ARG A 100 -6.81 4.03 13.03
C ARG A 100 -5.29 4.18 12.92
N SER A 101 -4.70 5.03 13.76
CA SER A 101 -3.25 5.23 13.82
C SER A 101 -2.50 3.99 14.29
N LYS A 102 -3.01 3.28 15.31
CA LYS A 102 -2.45 2.02 15.81
C LYS A 102 -2.53 0.91 14.76
N ARG A 103 -3.68 0.76 14.08
CA ARG A 103 -3.89 -0.18 12.97
C ARG A 103 -2.89 0.08 11.84
N LYS A 104 -2.78 1.33 11.40
CA LYS A 104 -1.79 1.73 10.37
C LYS A 104 -0.35 1.43 10.79
N ARG A 105 0.03 1.78 12.02
CA ARG A 105 1.39 1.52 12.55
C ARG A 105 1.67 0.02 12.64
N PHE A 106 0.68 -0.78 13.04
CA PHE A 106 0.78 -2.23 13.09
C PHE A 106 1.05 -2.81 11.70
N VAL A 107 0.19 -2.49 10.72
CA VAL A 107 0.36 -2.94 9.33
C VAL A 107 1.74 -2.56 8.78
N GLN A 108 2.19 -1.32 8.99
CA GLN A 108 3.50 -0.89 8.53
C GLN A 108 4.66 -1.63 9.19
N ARG A 109 4.56 -1.92 10.49
CA ARG A 109 5.58 -2.68 11.23
C ARG A 109 5.67 -4.11 10.71
N GLU A 110 4.54 -4.79 10.59
CA GLU A 110 4.49 -6.17 10.11
C GLU A 110 4.92 -6.27 8.64
N GLN A 111 4.51 -5.33 7.79
CA GLN A 111 4.98 -5.30 6.40
C GLN A 111 6.50 -5.12 6.32
N ARG A 112 7.08 -4.28 7.17
CA ARG A 112 8.55 -4.12 7.23
C ARG A 112 9.23 -5.39 7.73
N ALA A 113 8.65 -6.09 8.71
CA ALA A 113 9.17 -7.38 9.18
C ALA A 113 9.11 -8.44 8.07
N TRP A 114 7.99 -8.53 7.36
CA TRP A 114 7.83 -9.42 6.21
C TRP A 114 8.85 -9.11 5.10
N ASN A 115 9.03 -7.83 4.74
CA ASN A 115 10.01 -7.41 3.73
C ASN A 115 11.46 -7.75 4.12
N ARG A 116 11.79 -7.73 5.42
CA ARG A 116 13.13 -8.12 5.91
C ARG A 116 13.34 -9.62 5.87
N ALA A 117 12.31 -10.39 6.19
CA ALA A 117 12.36 -11.85 6.16
C ALA A 117 12.31 -12.42 4.73
N ASN A 118 11.70 -11.69 3.80
CA ASN A 118 11.48 -12.10 2.42
C ASN A 118 12.11 -11.07 1.46
N PRO A 119 13.45 -11.05 1.32
CA PRO A 119 14.12 -10.16 0.38
C PRO A 119 13.60 -10.37 -1.04
N ARG A 120 13.69 -9.33 -1.88
CA ARG A 120 13.23 -9.43 -3.27
C ARG A 120 13.97 -10.55 -3.99
N PRO A 121 13.26 -11.42 -4.73
CA PRO A 121 13.87 -12.59 -5.38
C PRO A 121 14.78 -12.20 -6.55
N LEU A 122 14.50 -11.08 -7.22
CA LEU A 122 15.40 -10.56 -8.25
C LEU A 122 16.52 -9.73 -7.64
N THR A 123 17.75 -10.10 -7.98
CA THR A 123 18.92 -9.25 -7.82
C THR A 123 18.89 -8.12 -8.86
N ASP A 124 19.58 -7.01 -8.58
CA ASP A 124 19.70 -5.90 -9.53
C ASP A 124 20.28 -6.36 -10.88
N GLU A 125 21.14 -7.38 -10.87
CA GLU A 125 21.76 -7.95 -12.06
C GLU A 125 20.77 -8.78 -12.90
N SER A 126 20.01 -9.67 -12.27
CA SER A 126 19.00 -10.46 -12.98
C SER A 126 17.88 -9.58 -13.54
N GLN A 127 17.48 -8.55 -12.80
CA GLN A 127 16.50 -7.57 -13.29
C GLN A 127 17.03 -6.78 -14.50
N ARG A 128 18.32 -6.42 -14.52
CA ARG A 128 18.95 -5.76 -15.68
C ARG A 128 19.02 -6.67 -16.89
N ALA A 129 19.39 -7.94 -16.69
CA ALA A 129 19.45 -8.93 -17.76
C ALA A 129 18.07 -9.13 -18.41
N LEU A 130 17.04 -9.38 -17.60
CA LEU A 130 15.67 -9.55 -18.10
C LEU A 130 15.11 -8.27 -18.74
N THR A 131 15.46 -7.09 -18.22
CA THR A 131 15.05 -5.82 -18.86
C THR A 131 15.74 -5.62 -20.22
N ALA A 132 16.99 -6.06 -20.37
CA ALA A 132 17.70 -6.01 -21.65
C ALA A 132 17.11 -7.01 -22.67
N GLU A 133 16.73 -8.21 -22.22
CA GLU A 133 16.00 -9.20 -23.01
C GLU A 133 14.65 -8.67 -23.49
N PHE A 134 13.86 -8.08 -22.57
CA PHE A 134 12.61 -7.40 -22.90
C PHE A 134 12.79 -6.33 -23.97
N LEU A 135 13.81 -5.47 -23.84
CA LEU A 135 14.07 -4.43 -24.83
C LEU A 135 14.37 -5.00 -26.22
N LYS A 136 15.11 -6.12 -26.31
CA LYS A 136 15.35 -6.81 -27.58
C LYS A 136 14.06 -7.39 -28.16
N ALA A 137 13.24 -8.05 -27.34
CA ALA A 137 11.98 -8.64 -27.77
C ALA A 137 10.97 -7.58 -28.23
N TYR A 138 10.80 -6.52 -27.43
CA TYR A 138 9.89 -5.41 -27.70
C TYR A 138 10.27 -4.64 -28.97
N THR A 139 11.56 -4.33 -29.16
CA THR A 139 12.02 -3.63 -30.38
C THR A 139 11.93 -4.50 -31.64
N ARG A 140 12.03 -5.83 -31.50
CA ARG A 140 11.79 -6.76 -32.61
C ARG A 140 10.31 -6.79 -33.01
N ALA A 141 9.40 -6.88 -32.03
CA ALA A 141 7.96 -6.85 -32.26
C ALA A 141 7.46 -5.51 -32.82
N ALA A 142 8.09 -4.40 -32.45
CA ALA A 142 7.73 -3.07 -32.96
C ALA A 142 8.23 -2.78 -34.39
N ARG A 143 9.11 -3.63 -34.94
CA ARG A 143 9.67 -3.48 -36.30
C ARG A 143 9.07 -4.46 -37.32
N SER A 144 8.35 -5.48 -36.86
CA SER A 144 7.53 -6.37 -37.69
C SER A 144 6.15 -5.77 -37.91
#